data_AF-A0A949LTI7-F1
#
_entry.id   AF-A0A949LTI7-F1
#
_cell.length_a   1.000
_cell.length_b   1.000
_cell.length_c   1.000
_cell.angle_alpha   90.00
_cell.angle_beta   90.00
_cell.angle_gamma   90.00
#
_symmetry.space_group_name_H-M   'P 1'
#
loop_
_entity.id
_entity.type
_entity.pdbx_description
1 polymer ?
#
loop_
_entity_poly.entity_id
_entity_poly.type
_entity_poly.pdbx_seq_one_letter_code
_entity_poly.pdbx_strand_id
1 'polypeptide(L)'
;MARQLIIGEKPVACVGSAKCDFLEFPEPVKGEMGNVLGIAQFGGKHPSAKPWKGQGPGVFEVVEDFDGDTYRAVYTVKFHEVVYVLHAFQKKSPKGIRTTRGDIELVERRLKLAREDYEARYGKEK
;
A
#
# COMPACT_ATOMS: atom_id res chain seq x y z
N MET A 1 7.67 18.86 9.36
CA MET A 1 8.67 18.88 8.28
C MET A 1 8.31 17.77 7.29
N ALA A 2 8.12 18.07 6.01
CA ALA A 2 7.99 17.01 5.01
C ALA A 2 9.33 16.28 4.89
N ARG A 3 9.31 14.94 4.89
CA ARG A 3 10.53 14.13 4.69
C ARG A 3 11.12 14.46 3.32
N GLN A 4 12.40 14.83 3.29
CA GLN A 4 13.14 14.97 2.04
C GLN A 4 13.44 13.56 1.49
N LEU A 5 13.10 13.32 0.22
CA LEU A 5 13.45 12.07 -0.46
C LEU A 5 14.96 12.03 -0.71
N ILE A 6 15.55 10.83 -0.55
CA ILE A 6 16.94 10.60 -0.95
C ILE A 6 17.03 10.16 -2.42
N ILE A 7 18.24 10.23 -3.00
CA ILE A 7 18.47 9.86 -4.40
C ILE A 7 18.03 8.41 -4.66
N GLY A 8 17.21 8.21 -5.70
CA GLY A 8 16.68 6.89 -6.07
C GLY A 8 15.44 6.44 -5.28
N GLU A 9 14.98 7.22 -4.30
CA GLU A 9 13.77 6.94 -3.53
C GLU A 9 12.53 7.44 -4.27
N LYS A 10 11.63 6.52 -4.65
CA LYS A 10 10.30 6.91 -5.16
C LYS A 10 9.44 7.48 -4.03
N PRO A 11 8.72 8.59 -4.21
CA PRO A 11 7.72 9.04 -3.25
C PRO A 11 6.67 7.96 -2.94
N VAL A 12 6.09 8.03 -1.74
CA VAL A 12 4.87 7.29 -1.38
C VAL A 12 3.69 8.24 -1.37
N ALA A 13 2.65 7.91 -2.13
CA ALA A 13 1.37 8.59 -2.13
C ALA A 13 0.29 7.68 -1.54
N CYS A 14 -0.55 8.19 -0.65
CA CYS A 14 -1.65 7.43 -0.07
C CYS A 14 -2.98 7.87 -0.70
N VAL A 15 -3.83 6.91 -1.06
CA VAL A 15 -5.12 7.18 -1.70
C VAL A 15 -6.24 7.17 -0.67
N GLY A 16 -7.07 8.22 -0.67
CA GLY A 16 -8.22 8.33 0.23
C GLY A 16 -7.81 8.27 1.70
N SER A 17 -8.51 7.47 2.50
CA SER A 17 -8.25 7.33 3.94
C SER A 17 -7.02 6.49 4.28
N ALA A 18 -6.35 5.85 3.30
CA ALA A 18 -5.33 4.85 3.56
C ALA A 18 -4.20 5.34 4.48
N LYS A 19 -3.85 6.64 4.43
CA LYS A 19 -2.87 7.22 5.35
C LYS A 19 -3.39 7.30 6.78
N CYS A 20 -4.61 7.79 6.96
CA CYS A 20 -5.22 7.91 8.30
C CYS A 20 -5.37 6.52 8.91
N ASP A 21 -5.93 5.57 8.16
CA ASP A 21 -6.13 4.19 8.61
C ASP A 21 -4.80 3.51 8.99
N PHE A 22 -3.73 3.76 8.22
CA PHE A 22 -2.39 3.23 8.53
C PHE A 22 -1.80 3.86 9.80
N LEU A 23 -2.04 5.14 10.05
CA LEU A 23 -1.51 5.84 11.23
C LEU A 23 -2.19 5.39 12.53
N GLU A 24 -3.40 4.85 12.45
CA GLU A 24 -4.12 4.25 13.58
C GLU A 24 -3.56 2.88 13.99
N PHE A 25 -2.68 2.27 13.18
CA PHE A 25 -2.06 0.99 13.52
C PHE A 25 -1.11 1.11 14.73
N PRO A 26 -0.92 0.01 15.48
CA PRO A 26 0.11 -0.06 16.52
C PRO A 26 1.50 0.29 15.97
N GLU A 27 2.35 0.91 16.79
CA GLU A 27 3.69 1.32 16.38
C GLU A 27 4.55 0.19 15.79
N PRO A 28 4.56 -1.04 16.36
CA PRO A 28 5.31 -2.16 15.78
C PRO A 28 4.84 -2.51 14.36
N VAL A 29 3.53 -2.47 14.12
CA VAL A 29 2.92 -2.75 12.81
C VAL A 29 3.32 -1.68 11.79
N LYS A 30 3.28 -0.39 12.19
CA LYS A 30 3.71 0.71 11.33
C LYS A 30 5.19 0.63 10.98
N GLY A 31 6.03 0.22 11.95
CA GLY A 31 7.47 0.02 11.74
C GLY A 31 7.76 -1.03 10.67
N GLU A 32 7.20 -2.24 10.82
CA GLU A 32 7.42 -3.34 9.87
C GLU A 32 6.83 -3.03 8.48
N MET A 33 5.58 -2.58 8.41
CA MET A 33 4.98 -2.22 7.13
C MET A 33 5.67 -1.02 6.48
N GLY A 34 6.17 -0.08 7.28
CA GLY A 34 6.97 1.05 6.81
C GLY A 34 8.29 0.60 6.17
N ASN A 35 8.95 -0.41 6.74
CA ASN A 35 10.15 -1.04 6.15
C ASN A 35 9.82 -1.68 4.78
N VAL A 36 8.73 -2.43 4.70
CA VAL A 36 8.27 -3.02 3.43
C VAL A 36 8.03 -1.96 2.34
N LEU A 37 7.33 -0.89 2.70
CA LEU A 37 7.09 0.22 1.78
C LEU A 37 8.40 0.91 1.38
N GLY A 38 9.32 1.13 2.33
CA GLY A 38 10.65 1.68 2.08
C GLY A 38 11.42 0.90 1.04
N ILE A 39 11.44 -0.44 1.12
CA ILE A 39 12.08 -1.29 0.11
C ILE A 39 11.40 -1.15 -1.25
N ALA A 40 10.08 -1.06 -1.29
CA ALA A 40 9.34 -0.84 -2.53
C ALA A 40 9.64 0.52 -3.18
N GLN A 41 9.94 1.56 -2.39
CA GLN A 41 10.34 2.88 -2.90
C GLN A 41 11.64 2.81 -3.71
N PHE A 42 12.54 1.87 -3.43
CA PHE A 42 13.77 1.64 -4.20
C PHE A 42 13.61 0.58 -5.31
N GLY A 43 12.37 0.16 -5.60
CA GLY A 43 12.09 -0.89 -6.58
C GLY A 43 12.41 -2.31 -6.11
N GLY A 44 12.75 -2.49 -4.84
CA GLY A 44 12.91 -3.80 -4.22
C GLY A 44 11.57 -4.46 -3.90
N LYS A 45 11.63 -5.74 -3.52
CA LYS A 45 10.48 -6.48 -3.01
C LYS A 45 10.84 -7.16 -1.70
N HIS A 46 10.19 -6.75 -0.62
CA HIS A 46 10.38 -7.42 0.67
C HIS A 46 9.82 -8.85 0.64
N PRO A 47 10.43 -9.83 1.33
CA PRO A 47 9.93 -11.21 1.38
C PRO A 47 8.49 -11.36 1.91
N SER A 48 8.05 -10.48 2.82
CA SER A 48 6.68 -10.50 3.34
C SER A 48 5.64 -9.92 2.36
N ALA A 49 6.07 -9.26 1.28
CA ALA A 49 5.17 -8.67 0.29
C ALA A 49 4.58 -9.75 -0.64
N LYS A 50 3.27 -9.97 -0.53
CA LYS A 50 2.52 -10.97 -1.27
C LYS A 50 1.75 -10.33 -2.42
N PRO A 51 1.65 -10.95 -3.60
CA PRO A 51 0.80 -10.43 -4.68
C PRO A 51 -0.66 -10.36 -4.24
N TRP A 52 -1.29 -9.21 -4.46
CA TRP A 52 -2.72 -9.03 -4.21
C TRP A 52 -3.53 -9.73 -5.30
N LYS A 53 -4.49 -10.58 -4.90
CA LYS A 53 -5.32 -11.33 -5.85
C LYS A 53 -6.42 -10.44 -6.43
N GLY A 54 -6.60 -10.51 -7.75
CA GLY A 54 -7.76 -9.93 -8.45
C GLY A 54 -7.55 -8.55 -9.11
N GLN A 55 -6.40 -7.90 -8.94
CA GLN A 55 -6.13 -6.56 -9.53
C GLN A 55 -4.98 -6.55 -10.56
N GLY A 56 -4.59 -7.73 -11.04
CA GLY A 56 -3.47 -7.91 -11.97
C GLY A 56 -2.09 -7.75 -11.31
N PRO A 57 -1.01 -7.86 -12.11
CA PRO A 57 0.37 -7.82 -11.60
C PRO A 57 0.72 -6.43 -11.04
N GLY A 58 1.66 -6.35 -10.10
CA GLY A 58 2.16 -5.06 -9.58
C GLY A 58 1.34 -4.45 -8.44
N VAL A 59 0.31 -5.15 -7.95
CA VAL A 59 -0.38 -4.84 -6.69
C VAL A 59 0.04 -5.87 -5.63
N PHE A 60 0.42 -5.40 -4.46
CA PHE A 60 0.95 -6.21 -3.37
C PHE A 60 0.26 -5.89 -2.05
N GLU A 61 0.26 -6.86 -1.14
CA GLU A 61 -0.14 -6.69 0.26
C GLU A 61 1.02 -7.07 1.19
N VAL A 62 1.12 -6.33 2.30
CA VAL A 62 1.87 -6.74 3.49
C VAL A 62 0.86 -7.10 4.58
N VAL A 63 1.16 -8.16 5.33
CA VAL A 63 0.31 -8.68 6.41
C VAL A 63 1.18 -8.78 7.65
N GLU A 64 0.78 -8.11 8.73
CA GLU A 64 1.47 -8.18 10.02
C GLU A 64 0.46 -8.52 11.11
N ASP A 65 0.81 -9.47 11.97
CA ASP A 65 0.01 -9.86 13.13
C ASP A 65 0.56 -9.18 14.38
N PHE A 66 -0.31 -8.60 15.20
CA PHE A 66 0.06 -7.95 16.45
C PHE A 66 -1.08 -8.07 17.47
N ASP A 67 -0.76 -8.52 18.68
CA ASP A 67 -1.68 -8.65 19.81
C ASP A 67 -2.99 -9.40 19.50
N GLY A 68 -2.91 -10.46 18.69
CA GLY A 68 -4.07 -11.28 18.29
C GLY A 68 -4.87 -10.72 17.11
N ASP A 69 -4.51 -9.53 16.62
CA ASP A 69 -5.08 -8.89 15.45
C ASP A 69 -4.18 -9.03 14.21
N THR A 70 -4.79 -9.01 13.02
CA THR A 70 -4.08 -9.03 11.74
C THR A 70 -4.31 -7.72 11.00
N TYR A 71 -3.23 -7.04 10.64
CA TYR A 71 -3.22 -5.79 9.90
C TYR A 71 -2.77 -6.04 8.47
N ARG A 72 -3.35 -5.30 7.52
CA ARG A 72 -2.93 -5.35 6.12
C ARG A 72 -2.77 -3.96 5.54
N ALA A 73 -1.74 -3.80 4.73
CA ALA A 73 -1.60 -2.65 3.83
C ALA A 73 -1.43 -3.13 2.39
N VAL A 74 -2.21 -2.56 1.49
CA VAL A 74 -2.22 -2.86 0.06
C VAL A 74 -1.60 -1.69 -0.69
N TYR A 75 -0.63 -1.97 -1.55
CA TYR A 75 0.09 -0.96 -2.32
C TYR A 75 0.35 -1.42 -3.75
N THR A 76 0.68 -0.48 -4.64
CA THR A 76 0.99 -0.75 -6.04
C THR A 76 2.30 -0.11 -6.47
N VAL A 77 3.06 -0.86 -7.27
CA VAL A 77 4.32 -0.46 -7.90
C VAL A 77 4.22 -0.41 -9.42
N LYS A 78 2.99 -0.46 -9.96
CA LYS A 78 2.71 -0.34 -11.41
C LYS A 78 3.19 0.99 -11.99
N PHE A 79 3.33 2.01 -11.16
CA PHE A 79 3.66 3.37 -11.52
C PHE A 79 5.14 3.61 -11.24
N HIS A 80 5.91 3.95 -12.27
CA HIS A 80 7.36 3.88 -12.18
C HIS A 80 7.95 4.95 -11.25
N GLU A 81 7.29 6.10 -11.13
CA GLU A 81 7.77 7.28 -10.42
C GLU A 81 7.29 7.34 -8.96
N VAL A 82 6.32 6.53 -8.55
CA VAL A 82 5.66 6.66 -7.24
C VAL A 82 5.05 5.33 -6.78
N VAL A 83 5.18 5.04 -5.49
CA VAL A 83 4.49 3.92 -4.84
C VAL A 83 3.17 4.43 -4.26
N TYR A 84 2.05 3.80 -4.62
CA TYR A 84 0.76 4.16 -4.04
C TYR A 84 0.32 3.17 -2.98
N VAL A 85 0.02 3.65 -1.77
CA VAL A 85 -0.72 2.89 -0.75
C VAL A 85 -2.21 3.08 -1.01
N LEU A 86 -2.87 1.97 -1.34
CA LEU A 86 -4.27 1.94 -1.74
C LEU A 86 -5.19 1.74 -0.54
N HIS A 87 -4.82 0.88 0.40
CA HIS A 87 -5.68 0.59 1.54
C HIS A 87 -4.86 0.12 2.73
N ALA A 88 -5.28 0.46 3.93
CA ALA A 88 -4.73 -0.06 5.18
C ALA A 88 -5.92 -0.40 6.08
N PHE A 89 -5.97 -1.62 6.58
CA PHE A 89 -7.07 -2.05 7.44
C PHE A 89 -6.65 -3.14 8.42
N GLN A 90 -7.26 -3.12 9.60
CA GLN A 90 -7.29 -4.26 10.51
C GLN A 90 -8.38 -5.22 10.06
N LYS A 91 -8.03 -6.49 10.02
CA LYS A 91 -8.96 -7.57 9.73
C LYS A 91 -9.91 -7.75 10.91
N LYS A 92 -11.22 -7.67 10.66
CA LYS A 92 -12.26 -7.78 11.71
C LYS A 92 -12.37 -9.15 12.39
N SER A 93 -11.75 -10.19 11.85
CA SER A 93 -11.74 -11.53 12.46
C SER A 93 -10.37 -12.19 12.26
N PRO A 94 -9.68 -12.60 13.34
CA PRO A 94 -8.38 -13.25 13.24
C PRO A 94 -8.42 -14.51 12.37
N LYS A 95 -9.52 -15.28 12.42
CA LYS A 95 -9.66 -16.59 11.75
C LYS A 95 -10.13 -16.54 10.29
N GLY A 96 -10.67 -15.43 9.79
CA GLY A 96 -11.26 -15.37 8.44
C GLY A 96 -10.22 -15.29 7.33
N ILE A 97 -9.93 -16.33 6.54
CA ILE A 97 -8.85 -16.27 5.52
C ILE A 97 -9.12 -15.20 4.44
N ARG A 98 -10.40 -14.88 4.19
CA ARG A 98 -10.84 -14.03 3.08
C ARG A 98 -10.90 -12.55 3.46
N THR A 99 -10.26 -11.72 2.64
CA THR A 99 -10.54 -10.29 2.58
C THR A 99 -12.01 -10.07 2.24
N THR A 100 -12.66 -9.08 2.86
CA THR A 100 -14.07 -8.80 2.58
C THR A 100 -14.24 -8.33 1.14
N ARG A 101 -15.42 -8.56 0.56
CA ARG A 101 -15.73 -8.03 -0.78
C ARG A 101 -15.60 -6.50 -0.83
N GLY A 102 -15.96 -5.82 0.27
CA GLY A 102 -15.83 -4.37 0.39
C GLY A 102 -14.38 -3.88 0.29
N ASP A 103 -13.43 -4.55 0.96
CA ASP A 103 -12.01 -4.20 0.86
C ASP A 103 -11.47 -4.41 -0.56
N ILE A 104 -11.91 -5.48 -1.24
CA ILE A 104 -11.51 -5.75 -2.64
C ILE A 104 -12.02 -4.66 -3.58
N GLU A 105 -13.30 -4.30 -3.48
CA GLU A 105 -13.92 -3.24 -4.29
C GLU A 105 -13.31 -1.87 -3.99
N LEU A 106 -12.93 -1.61 -2.74
CA LEU A 106 -12.26 -0.38 -2.34
C LEU A 106 -10.85 -0.28 -2.94
N VAL A 107 -10.07 -1.37 -2.89
CA VAL A 107 -8.74 -1.42 -3.53
C VAL A 107 -8.87 -1.20 -5.04
N GLU A 108 -9.85 -1.81 -5.71
CA GLU A 108 -10.09 -1.60 -7.14
C GLU A 108 -10.37 -0.13 -7.45
N ARG A 109 -11.28 0.49 -6.70
CA ARG A 109 -11.64 1.91 -6.88
C ARG A 109 -10.44 2.81 -6.67
N ARG A 110 -9.68 2.58 -5.60
CA ARG A 110 -8.50 3.40 -5.27
C ARG A 110 -7.34 3.18 -6.24
N LEU A 111 -7.24 2.01 -6.85
CA LEU A 111 -6.28 1.77 -7.93
C LEU A 111 -6.60 2.60 -9.18
N LYS A 112 -7.89 2.80 -9.50
CA LYS A 112 -8.31 3.70 -10.59
C LYS A 112 -7.93 5.16 -10.27
N LEU A 113 -8.19 5.62 -9.04
CA LEU A 113 -7.78 6.95 -8.59
C LEU A 113 -6.26 7.16 -8.61
N ALA A 114 -5.48 6.15 -8.20
CA ALA A 114 -4.02 6.20 -8.28
C ALA A 114 -3.53 6.36 -9.72
N ARG A 115 -4.19 5.68 -10.67
CA ARG A 115 -3.88 5.81 -12.09
C ARG A 115 -4.16 7.23 -12.61
N GLU A 116 -5.32 7.79 -12.27
CA GLU A 116 -5.69 9.15 -12.67
C GLU A 116 -4.73 10.19 -12.09
N ASP A 117 -4.36 10.07 -10.81
CA ASP A 117 -3.36 10.94 -10.18
C ASP A 117 -1.98 10.81 -10.84
N TYR A 118 -1.58 9.58 -11.17
CA TYR A 118 -0.32 9.33 -11.87
C TYR A 118 -0.31 9.94 -13.26
N GLU A 119 -1.36 9.74 -14.06
CA GLU A 119 -1.50 10.32 -15.40
C GLU A 119 -1.52 11.85 -15.34
N ALA A 120 -2.17 12.45 -14.33
CA ALA A 120 -2.19 13.90 -14.16
C ALA A 120 -0.81 14.49 -13.80
N ARG A 121 0.00 13.77 -13.01
CA ARG A 121 1.32 14.22 -12.56
C ARG A 121 2.45 13.93 -13.54
N TYR A 122 2.40 12.76 -14.17
CA TYR A 122 3.51 12.19 -14.95
C TYR A 122 3.12 11.87 -16.40
N GLY A 123 1.84 11.92 -16.77
CA GLY A 123 1.38 11.59 -18.12
C GLY A 123 1.63 12.66 -19.18
N LYS A 124 2.27 13.79 -18.85
CA LYS A 124 2.57 14.87 -19.80
C LYS A 124 3.89 14.71 -20.57
N GLU A 125 4.55 13.57 -20.49
CA GLU A 125 5.67 13.26 -21.38
C GLU A 125 5.31 12.16 -22.38
N LYS A 126 4.70 12.59 -23.50
CA LYS A 126 4.96 12.07 -24.84
C LYS A 126 4.85 13.20 -25.86
#